data_AF-A0A3Q3WSE6-F1
#
_entry.id   AF-A0A3Q3WSE6-F1
#
_cell.length_a   1.000
_cell.length_b   1.000
_cell.length_c   1.000
_cell.angle_alpha   90.00
_cell.angle_beta   90.00
_cell.angle_gamma   90.00
#
_symmetry.space_group_name_H-M   'P 1'
#
loop_
_entity.id
_entity.type
_entity.pdbx_description
1 polymer ?
#
loop_
_entity_poly.entity_id
_entity_poly.type
_entity_poly.pdbx_seq_one_letter_code
_entity_poly.pdbx_strand_id
1 'polypeptide(L)'
;MVEECHAPGQRTNCIPCPTGQYSDNINFSHTCRGCRQCKKHNVVVSKCQRDRDTICRCEDGYYKSQIDSQAYFCNKCSLCGANERIKEACTPEKNTVCECKPMYYRTVKKYYCCFLMCPYSCLILYVPLCSFYNEDPDCKKCLHNVIGVAAVALVLLVLVAVITHLMTKWSIKKKLLKSASQTFDVSSDSCEQTLLTSWPGVPNTESIELTFMPQHSPLSSVSDLIYMVLDQVPVMQVKQLVRLLGVKDTEIEQAELDHRSCREAHYQMLKLWAERGSRAGGLLHLHLLQELVVELRKMHLEKAAEELETNFGFQ
;
A
#
# COMPACT_ATOMS: atom_id res chain seq x y z
N MET A 1 -3.00 5.79 -54.47
CA MET A 1 -2.55 5.31 -55.79
C MET A 1 -3.73 4.75 -56.54
N VAL A 2 -3.93 5.17 -57.79
CA VAL A 2 -4.98 4.59 -58.65
C VAL A 2 -4.39 3.43 -59.44
N GLU A 3 -3.21 3.63 -60.02
CA GLU A 3 -2.59 2.67 -60.93
C GLU A 3 -1.07 2.79 -60.87
N GLU A 4 -0.39 1.64 -60.96
CA GLU A 4 1.07 1.56 -61.05
C GLU A 4 1.59 2.00 -62.43
N CYS A 5 2.89 2.26 -62.53
CA CYS A 5 3.53 2.57 -63.81
C CYS A 5 3.81 1.29 -64.60
N HIS A 6 3.55 1.30 -65.90
CA HIS A 6 3.69 0.12 -66.77
C HIS A 6 5.08 -0.06 -67.38
N ALA A 7 5.93 0.97 -67.31
CA ALA A 7 7.28 0.93 -67.86
C ALA A 7 8.27 1.79 -67.06
N PRO A 8 9.59 1.45 -67.10
CA PRO A 8 10.63 2.27 -66.48
C PRO A 8 10.62 3.71 -67.00
N GLY A 9 10.71 4.68 -66.09
CA GLY A 9 10.67 6.10 -66.42
C GLY A 9 9.27 6.73 -66.51
N GLN A 10 8.20 5.94 -66.40
CA GLN A 10 6.83 6.45 -66.28
C GLN A 10 6.46 6.79 -64.84
N ARG A 11 5.58 7.80 -64.65
CA ARG A 11 5.04 8.16 -63.33
C ARG A 11 3.81 7.30 -63.00
N THR A 12 3.75 6.86 -61.76
CA THR A 12 2.56 6.27 -61.13
C THR A 12 1.37 7.24 -61.14
N ASN A 13 0.16 6.73 -61.33
CA ASN A 13 -1.06 7.55 -61.30
C ASN A 13 -1.58 7.72 -59.86
N CYS A 14 -1.61 8.97 -59.39
CA CYS A 14 -2.00 9.31 -58.03
C CYS A 14 -3.12 10.35 -58.03
N ILE A 15 -4.13 10.12 -57.18
CA ILE A 15 -5.19 11.09 -56.91
C ILE A 15 -5.07 11.61 -55.48
N PRO A 16 -5.47 12.87 -55.22
CA PRO A 16 -5.48 13.41 -53.88
C PRO A 16 -6.55 12.73 -53.02
N CYS A 17 -6.29 12.63 -51.71
CA CYS A 17 -7.23 12.02 -50.78
C CYS A 17 -8.59 12.74 -50.74
N PRO A 18 -9.71 12.02 -50.56
CA PRO A 18 -11.03 12.61 -50.41
C PRO A 18 -11.15 13.41 -49.10
N THR A 19 -12.18 14.24 -49.01
CA THR A 19 -12.47 15.01 -47.79
C THR A 19 -12.64 14.09 -46.59
N GLY A 20 -11.97 14.41 -45.47
CA GLY A 20 -11.98 13.57 -44.27
C GLY A 20 -10.95 12.43 -44.30
N GLN A 21 -10.06 12.39 -45.29
CA GLN A 21 -8.91 11.49 -45.33
C GLN A 21 -7.61 12.24 -45.66
N TYR A 22 -6.48 11.67 -45.28
CA TYR A 22 -5.15 12.22 -45.49
C TYR A 22 -4.11 11.15 -45.85
N SER A 23 -2.99 11.61 -46.42
CA SER A 23 -1.79 10.82 -46.64
C SER A 23 -0.57 11.72 -46.43
N ASP A 24 0.17 11.49 -45.35
CA ASP A 24 1.25 12.35 -44.87
C ASP A 24 2.66 11.93 -45.34
N ASN A 25 2.80 10.69 -45.81
CA ASN A 25 4.05 10.13 -46.30
C ASN A 25 3.93 9.68 -47.75
N ILE A 26 5.04 9.70 -48.50
CA ILE A 26 5.09 9.13 -49.85
C ILE A 26 4.81 7.63 -49.75
N ASN A 27 3.83 7.13 -50.50
CA ASN A 27 3.43 5.73 -50.46
C ASN A 27 2.78 5.30 -51.77
N PHE A 28 2.59 3.98 -51.90
CA PHE A 28 1.87 3.32 -52.99
C PHE A 28 0.51 2.79 -52.53
N SER A 29 -0.03 3.31 -51.42
CA SER A 29 -1.30 2.83 -50.87
C SER A 29 -2.44 3.17 -51.82
N HIS A 30 -3.34 2.21 -52.06
CA HIS A 30 -4.59 2.46 -52.77
C HIS A 30 -5.62 3.20 -51.91
N THR A 31 -5.42 3.29 -50.59
CA THR A 31 -6.32 3.94 -49.63
C THR A 31 -5.62 5.06 -48.85
N CYS A 32 -6.38 6.09 -48.47
CA CYS A 32 -5.92 7.14 -47.57
C CYS A 32 -6.34 6.84 -46.13
N ARG A 33 -5.68 7.49 -45.16
CA ARG A 33 -5.99 7.34 -43.74
C ARG A 33 -7.15 8.25 -43.37
N GLY A 34 -8.08 7.75 -42.55
CA GLY A 34 -9.16 8.56 -42.01
C GLY A 34 -8.63 9.64 -41.07
N CYS A 35 -9.15 10.86 -41.17
CA CYS A 35 -8.80 11.93 -40.25
C CYS A 35 -9.24 11.60 -38.83
N ARG A 36 -8.36 11.81 -37.85
CA ARG A 36 -8.68 11.69 -36.44
C ARG A 36 -9.71 12.74 -36.03
N GLN A 37 -10.62 12.35 -35.16
CA GLN A 37 -11.51 13.26 -34.45
C GLN A 37 -10.99 13.50 -33.04
N CYS A 38 -10.98 14.76 -32.61
CA CYS A 38 -10.58 15.10 -31.24
C CYS A 38 -11.67 14.65 -30.26
N LYS A 39 -11.26 13.89 -29.24
CA LYS A 39 -12.14 13.37 -28.18
C LYS A 39 -12.48 14.48 -27.17
N LYS A 40 -13.26 14.16 -26.14
CA LYS A 40 -13.59 15.08 -25.04
C LYS A 40 -12.32 15.71 -24.43
N HIS A 41 -12.42 16.97 -24.00
CA HIS A 41 -11.31 17.76 -23.40
C HIS A 41 -10.11 17.94 -24.33
N ASN A 42 -10.31 17.78 -25.63
CA ASN A 42 -9.32 18.09 -26.65
C ASN A 42 -9.86 19.21 -27.56
N VAL A 43 -8.96 20.13 -27.91
CA VAL A 43 -9.19 21.17 -28.90
C VAL A 43 -8.47 20.82 -30.20
N VAL A 44 -9.10 21.17 -31.31
CA VAL A 44 -8.50 21.09 -32.65
C VAL A 44 -7.52 22.24 -32.80
N VAL A 45 -6.23 21.94 -32.85
CA VAL A 45 -5.17 22.92 -33.10
C VAL A 45 -4.95 23.11 -34.60
N SER A 46 -4.99 22.01 -35.36
CA SER A 46 -4.94 22.02 -36.81
C SER A 46 -6.02 21.11 -37.37
N LYS A 47 -6.79 21.63 -38.32
CA LYS A 47 -7.78 20.85 -39.07
C LYS A 47 -7.08 19.85 -39.99
N CYS A 48 -7.75 18.73 -40.26
CA CYS A 48 -7.27 17.76 -41.23
C CYS A 48 -7.18 18.36 -42.64
N GLN A 49 -6.16 17.95 -43.39
CA GLN A 49 -5.99 18.26 -44.81
C GLN A 49 -5.61 16.98 -45.56
N ARG A 50 -5.55 17.02 -46.89
CA ARG A 50 -5.30 15.83 -47.70
C ARG A 50 -3.89 15.24 -47.49
N ASP A 51 -2.98 16.03 -46.92
CA ASP A 51 -1.57 15.73 -46.67
C ASP A 51 -1.21 15.66 -45.19
N ARG A 52 -2.15 15.89 -44.26
CA ARG A 52 -1.89 15.84 -42.81
C ARG A 52 -3.15 15.59 -42.00
N ASP A 53 -2.98 14.84 -40.92
CA ASP A 53 -4.07 14.54 -39.98
C ASP A 53 -4.52 15.77 -39.18
N THR A 54 -5.67 15.64 -38.51
CA THR A 54 -6.09 16.53 -37.43
C THR A 54 -5.10 16.48 -36.27
N ILE A 55 -4.64 17.64 -35.81
CA ILE A 55 -3.81 17.76 -34.61
C ILE A 55 -4.68 18.17 -33.43
N CYS A 56 -4.78 17.29 -32.43
CA CYS A 56 -5.49 17.52 -31.18
C CYS A 56 -4.51 17.87 -30.05
N ARG A 57 -4.94 18.76 -29.16
CA ARG A 57 -4.24 19.13 -27.92
C ARG A 57 -5.24 19.14 -26.77
N CYS A 58 -4.80 18.79 -25.56
CA CYS A 58 -5.65 18.96 -24.39
C CYS A 58 -6.03 20.44 -24.17
N GLU A 59 -7.23 20.65 -23.66
CA GLU A 59 -7.69 21.96 -23.17
C GLU A 59 -6.80 22.47 -22.02
N ASP A 60 -6.79 23.78 -21.81
CA ASP A 60 -6.09 24.36 -20.66
C ASP A 60 -6.70 23.82 -19.36
N GLY A 61 -5.83 23.41 -18.41
CA GLY A 61 -6.26 22.70 -17.20
C GLY A 61 -6.36 21.17 -17.35
N TYR A 62 -6.01 20.63 -18.52
CA TYR A 62 -5.86 19.19 -18.75
C TYR A 62 -4.48 18.86 -19.32
N TYR A 63 -3.98 17.64 -19.07
CA TYR A 63 -2.72 17.15 -19.59
C TYR A 63 -2.88 15.79 -20.29
N LYS A 64 -1.98 15.47 -21.22
CA LYS A 64 -1.92 14.19 -21.91
C LYS A 64 -1.50 13.05 -20.98
N SER A 65 -2.36 12.06 -20.83
CA SER A 65 -2.05 10.78 -20.20
C SER A 65 -1.98 9.69 -21.28
N GLN A 66 -0.79 9.18 -21.55
CA GLN A 66 -0.59 8.15 -22.57
C GLN A 66 -1.14 6.79 -22.12
N ILE A 67 -1.79 6.11 -23.05
CA ILE A 67 -2.27 4.72 -22.90
C ILE A 67 -1.32 3.81 -23.68
N ASP A 68 -1.04 4.20 -24.92
CA ASP A 68 -0.11 3.55 -25.84
C ASP A 68 0.55 4.62 -26.72
N SER A 69 1.33 4.19 -27.73
CA SER A 69 2.09 5.08 -28.61
C SER A 69 1.23 6.00 -29.51
N GLN A 70 -0.07 5.69 -29.68
CA GLN A 70 -0.98 6.42 -30.58
C GLN A 70 -2.20 6.99 -29.85
N ALA A 71 -2.54 6.49 -28.67
CA ALA A 71 -3.72 6.82 -27.90
C ALA A 71 -3.36 7.46 -26.55
N TYR A 72 -4.02 8.58 -26.27
CA TYR A 72 -3.95 9.27 -24.99
C TYR A 72 -5.33 9.78 -24.61
N PHE A 73 -5.51 10.06 -23.32
CA PHE A 73 -6.65 10.81 -22.80
C PHE A 73 -6.16 12.12 -22.17
N CYS A 74 -7.05 13.11 -22.09
CA CYS A 74 -6.79 14.35 -21.39
C CYS A 74 -7.32 14.25 -19.97
N ASN A 75 -6.41 14.16 -19.02
CA ASN A 75 -6.74 14.11 -17.59
C ASN A 75 -6.68 15.52 -17.02
N LYS A 76 -7.55 15.83 -16.06
CA LYS A 76 -7.53 17.13 -15.39
C LYS A 76 -6.23 17.28 -14.61
N CYS A 77 -5.61 18.46 -14.68
CA CYS A 77 -4.40 18.77 -13.94
C CYS A 77 -4.62 18.59 -12.43
N SER A 78 -3.67 17.94 -11.77
CA SER A 78 -3.67 17.78 -10.32
C SER A 78 -3.42 19.11 -9.63
N LEU A 79 -4.10 19.31 -8.50
CA LEU A 79 -3.80 20.41 -7.58
C LEU A 79 -2.79 19.90 -6.55
N CYS A 80 -1.88 20.76 -6.10
CA CYS A 80 -0.99 20.43 -5.01
C CYS A 80 -1.74 20.39 -3.68
N GLY A 81 -1.39 19.41 -2.85
CA GLY A 81 -2.04 19.14 -1.57
C GLY A 81 -1.63 20.13 -0.47
N ALA A 82 -2.08 19.83 0.74
CA ALA A 82 -1.69 20.60 1.92
C ALA A 82 -0.17 20.54 2.12
N ASN A 83 0.42 21.68 2.49
CA ASN A 83 1.87 21.85 2.71
C ASN A 83 2.75 21.59 1.47
N GLU A 84 2.15 21.54 0.29
CA GLU A 84 2.84 21.47 -0.99
C GLU A 84 2.81 22.81 -1.71
N ARG A 85 3.75 23.00 -2.63
CA ARG A 85 3.78 24.08 -3.61
C ARG A 85 3.99 23.50 -5.01
N ILE A 86 3.57 24.25 -6.02
CA ILE A 86 3.82 23.91 -7.41
C ILE A 86 5.32 24.04 -7.67
N LYS A 87 5.95 22.94 -8.01
CA LYS A 87 7.33 22.91 -8.52
C LYS A 87 7.34 23.19 -10.03
N GLU A 88 6.47 22.49 -10.75
CA GLU A 88 6.27 22.67 -12.19
C GLU A 88 4.77 22.80 -12.48
N ALA A 89 4.41 23.85 -13.21
CA ALA A 89 3.03 24.10 -13.59
C ALA A 89 2.54 23.06 -14.61
N CYS A 90 1.24 22.77 -14.57
CA CYS A 90 0.62 21.89 -15.54
C CYS A 90 0.73 22.47 -16.96
N THR A 91 0.92 21.60 -17.95
CA THR A 91 0.83 21.93 -19.38
C THR A 91 -0.10 20.95 -20.07
N PRO A 92 -0.53 21.23 -21.32
CA PRO A 92 -1.31 20.27 -22.11
C PRO A 92 -0.61 18.91 -22.30
N GLU A 93 0.70 18.82 -22.07
CA GLU A 93 1.53 17.63 -22.23
C GLU A 93 1.86 16.94 -20.90
N LYS A 94 1.94 17.68 -19.80
CA LYS A 94 2.43 17.18 -18.50
C LYS A 94 1.59 17.66 -17.34
N ASN A 95 1.35 16.78 -16.38
CA ASN A 95 0.65 17.12 -15.15
C ASN A 95 1.44 18.13 -14.28
N THR A 96 0.76 18.78 -13.35
CA THR A 96 1.37 19.54 -12.27
C THR A 96 2.34 18.67 -11.47
N VAL A 97 3.53 19.19 -11.18
CA VAL A 97 4.49 18.55 -10.26
C VAL A 97 4.51 19.32 -8.95
N CYS A 98 4.25 18.62 -7.84
CA CYS A 98 4.16 19.20 -6.50
C CYS A 98 5.35 18.81 -5.64
N GLU A 99 5.89 19.80 -4.90
CA GLU A 99 6.95 19.60 -3.93
C GLU A 99 6.56 20.16 -2.56
N CYS A 100 7.21 19.68 -1.50
CA CYS A 100 6.97 20.18 -0.16
C CYS A 100 7.43 21.64 -0.01
N LYS A 101 6.65 22.44 0.73
CA LYS A 101 7.07 23.79 1.14
C LYS A 101 8.34 23.72 2.00
N PRO A 102 9.09 24.83 2.12
CA PRO A 102 10.22 24.92 3.05
C PRO A 102 9.82 24.48 4.46
N MET A 103 10.71 23.78 5.16
CA MET A 103 10.46 23.16 6.47
C MET A 103 9.51 21.94 6.45
N TYR A 104 9.13 21.44 5.27
CA TYR A 104 8.43 20.18 5.12
C TYR A 104 9.20 19.17 4.25
N TYR A 105 9.01 17.88 4.51
CA TYR A 105 9.62 16.79 3.75
C TYR A 105 8.58 15.72 3.39
N ARG A 106 8.78 15.05 2.25
CA ARG A 106 7.94 13.92 1.84
C ARG A 106 8.56 12.63 2.38
N THR A 107 7.85 11.95 3.27
CA THR A 107 8.29 10.65 3.78
C THR A 107 8.02 9.57 2.71
N VAL A 108 8.94 8.63 2.52
CA VAL A 108 8.90 7.60 1.45
C VAL A 108 7.58 6.80 1.42
N LYS A 109 6.93 6.63 2.57
CA LYS A 109 5.67 5.89 2.71
C LYS A 109 4.40 6.77 2.66
N LYS A 110 4.50 8.09 2.46
CA LYS A 110 3.36 9.02 2.60
C LYS A 110 3.27 10.04 1.47
N TYR A 111 2.04 10.19 0.96
CA TYR A 111 1.69 11.12 -0.11
C TYR A 111 1.59 12.60 0.34
N TYR A 112 1.95 12.92 1.58
CA TYR A 112 1.83 14.27 2.14
C TYR A 112 3.13 14.74 2.79
N CYS A 113 3.26 16.06 2.89
CA CYS A 113 4.45 16.74 3.41
C CYS A 113 4.37 16.91 4.94
N CYS A 114 5.34 16.35 5.67
CA CYS A 114 5.46 16.41 7.12
C CYS A 114 6.41 17.53 7.54
N PHE A 115 6.11 18.21 8.65
CA PHE A 115 6.93 19.32 9.15
C PHE A 115 8.20 18.80 9.84
N LEU A 116 9.36 19.41 9.54
CA LEU A 116 10.68 18.96 9.99
C LEU A 116 10.83 18.85 11.54
N MET A 117 10.08 19.66 12.30
CA MET A 117 10.21 19.72 13.76
C MET A 117 9.17 18.88 14.52
N CYS A 118 8.35 18.07 13.84
CA CYS A 118 7.31 17.29 14.50
C CYS A 118 7.24 15.84 13.98
N PRO A 119 8.16 14.95 14.38
CA PRO A 119 8.20 13.55 13.93
C PRO A 119 6.93 12.76 14.29
N TYR A 120 6.21 13.16 15.36
CA TYR A 120 4.98 12.53 15.80
C TYR A 120 3.73 12.87 14.96
N SER A 121 3.77 13.97 14.19
CA SER A 121 2.65 14.36 13.30
C SER A 121 2.51 13.40 12.10
N CYS A 122 3.57 12.65 11.80
CA CYS A 122 3.65 11.72 10.69
C CYS A 122 3.22 10.30 11.11
N LEU A 123 2.63 10.10 12.31
CA LEU A 123 2.25 8.78 12.82
C LEU A 123 0.72 8.52 12.86
N ILE A 124 -0.14 9.54 12.64
CA ILE A 124 -1.59 9.38 12.84
C ILE A 124 -2.39 9.86 11.61
N LEU A 125 -3.31 9.01 11.15
CA LEU A 125 -4.29 9.24 10.06
C LEU A 125 -5.41 10.24 10.40
N TYR A 126 -5.27 10.98 11.50
CA TYR A 126 -6.21 11.97 12.00
C TYR A 126 -5.38 13.15 12.52
N VAL A 127 -5.46 14.30 11.84
CA VAL A 127 -5.00 15.58 12.40
C VAL A 127 -6.25 16.38 12.75
N PRO A 128 -6.30 16.98 13.94
CA PRO A 128 -6.35 18.44 13.94
C PRO A 128 -5.59 19.03 15.13
N LEU A 129 -4.25 19.00 15.15
CA LEU A 129 -3.47 19.86 16.06
C LEU A 129 -2.13 20.29 15.43
N CYS A 130 -2.22 21.06 14.35
CA CYS A 130 -1.17 22.01 13.94
C CYS A 130 -1.82 23.15 13.16
N SER A 131 -2.82 23.79 13.77
CA SER A 131 -3.00 25.23 13.62
C SER A 131 -2.50 25.84 14.94
N PHE A 132 -1.91 27.04 14.88
CA PHE A 132 -1.22 27.75 15.98
C PHE A 132 0.29 27.48 16.12
N TYR A 133 1.04 27.86 15.08
CA TYR A 133 2.28 28.61 15.30
C TYR A 133 1.98 30.08 15.09
N ASN A 134 1.25 30.65 16.04
CA ASN A 134 1.27 32.08 16.34
C ASN A 134 1.14 32.14 17.86
N GLU A 135 2.07 32.86 18.49
CA GLU A 135 2.21 33.14 19.92
C GLU A 135 1.01 32.73 20.80
N ASP A 136 1.12 31.63 21.56
CA ASP A 136 0.12 31.22 22.55
C ASP A 136 0.78 30.94 23.93
N PRO A 137 0.33 31.58 25.04
CA PRO A 137 0.91 31.44 26.39
C PRO A 137 0.83 30.03 27.01
N ASP A 138 0.10 29.10 26.42
CA ASP A 138 -0.17 27.77 27.00
C ASP A 138 0.99 26.76 26.89
N CYS A 139 2.07 27.09 26.17
CA CYS A 139 3.27 26.25 26.06
C CYS A 139 3.98 26.03 27.42
N LYS A 140 3.81 26.95 28.39
CA LYS A 140 4.32 26.77 29.77
C LYS A 140 3.66 25.62 30.52
N LYS A 141 2.41 25.26 30.21
CA LYS A 141 1.69 24.16 30.89
C LYS A 141 2.21 22.79 30.46
N CYS A 142 2.59 22.62 29.20
CA CYS A 142 3.17 21.37 28.71
C CYS A 142 4.52 21.04 29.37
N LEU A 143 5.38 22.04 29.59
CA LEU A 143 6.64 21.86 30.31
C LEU A 143 6.40 21.47 31.78
N HIS A 144 5.41 22.08 32.43
CA HIS A 144 5.07 21.77 33.82
C HIS A 144 4.56 20.34 34.00
N ASN A 145 3.78 19.84 33.04
CA ASN A 145 3.26 18.46 33.05
C ASN A 145 4.37 17.42 32.86
N VAL A 146 5.35 17.69 31.97
CA VAL A 146 6.50 16.79 31.78
C VAL A 146 7.38 16.75 33.04
N ILE A 147 7.64 17.90 33.66
CA ILE A 147 8.38 17.99 34.93
C ILE A 147 7.62 17.26 36.05
N GLY A 148 6.29 17.39 36.10
CA GLY A 148 5.44 16.72 37.06
C GLY A 148 5.51 15.19 36.96
N VAL A 149 5.43 14.64 35.75
CA VAL A 149 5.54 13.19 35.52
C VAL A 149 6.93 12.67 35.90
N ALA A 150 8.00 13.41 35.55
CA ALA A 150 9.36 13.05 35.94
C ALA A 150 9.56 13.07 37.47
N ALA A 151 9.00 14.07 38.17
CA ALA A 151 9.05 14.16 39.62
C ALA A 151 8.30 13.01 40.29
N VAL A 152 7.10 12.66 39.80
CA VAL A 152 6.32 11.52 40.31
C VAL A 152 7.08 10.21 40.08
N ALA A 153 7.67 10.02 38.91
CA ALA A 153 8.49 8.83 38.62
C ALA A 153 9.69 8.73 39.58
N LEU A 154 10.39 9.83 39.85
CA LEU A 154 11.50 9.86 40.82
C LEU A 154 11.03 9.54 42.24
N VAL A 155 9.89 10.08 42.68
CA VAL A 155 9.32 9.77 44.00
C VAL A 155 8.97 8.29 44.10
N LEU A 156 8.37 7.69 43.06
CA LEU A 156 8.06 6.27 43.03
C LEU A 156 9.32 5.40 43.11
N LEU A 157 10.39 5.76 42.39
CA LEU A 157 11.68 5.06 42.47
C LEU A 157 12.29 5.11 43.87
N VAL A 158 12.25 6.27 44.53
CA VAL A 158 12.73 6.43 45.90
C VAL A 158 11.90 5.60 46.88
N LEU A 159 10.56 5.58 46.74
CA LEU A 159 9.69 4.77 47.59
C LEU A 159 9.98 3.28 47.45
N VAL A 160 10.18 2.79 46.23
CA VAL A 160 10.58 1.40 45.98
C VAL A 160 11.93 1.09 46.62
N ALA A 161 12.92 1.99 46.48
CA ALA A 161 14.23 1.84 47.14
C ALA A 161 14.12 1.81 48.68
N VAL A 162 13.25 2.63 49.27
CA VAL A 162 13.03 2.63 50.73
C VAL A 162 12.31 1.36 51.16
N ILE A 163 11.25 0.93 50.47
CA ILE A 163 10.52 -0.30 50.80
C ILE A 163 11.46 -1.51 50.68
N THR A 164 12.24 -1.61 49.60
CA THR A 164 13.24 -2.69 49.45
C THR A 164 14.31 -2.63 50.54
N HIS A 165 14.76 -1.46 50.95
CA HIS A 165 15.70 -1.30 52.07
C HIS A 165 15.08 -1.71 53.43
N LEU A 166 13.81 -1.38 53.66
CA LEU A 166 13.08 -1.80 54.87
C LEU A 166 12.83 -3.31 54.88
N MET A 167 12.48 -3.90 53.74
CA MET A 167 12.27 -5.35 53.59
C MET A 167 13.58 -6.14 53.71
N THR A 168 14.69 -5.64 53.17
CA THR A 168 16.01 -6.26 53.35
C THR A 168 16.50 -6.12 54.78
N LYS A 169 16.38 -4.94 55.41
CA LYS A 169 16.73 -4.73 56.82
C LYS A 169 15.85 -5.55 57.77
N TRP A 170 14.56 -5.68 57.47
CA TRP A 170 13.64 -6.54 58.22
C TRP A 170 13.99 -8.02 58.04
N SER A 171 14.30 -8.46 56.82
CA SER A 171 14.73 -9.83 56.53
C SER A 171 16.08 -10.18 57.19
N ILE A 172 17.01 -9.24 57.27
CA ILE A 172 18.30 -9.40 57.98
C ILE A 172 18.06 -9.47 59.50
N LYS A 173 17.18 -8.60 60.05
CA LYS A 173 16.79 -8.64 61.47
C LYS A 173 16.06 -9.96 61.82
N LYS A 174 15.26 -10.48 60.90
CA LYS A 174 14.59 -11.79 61.00
C LYS A 174 15.57 -12.95 60.88
N LYS A 175 16.61 -12.84 60.03
CA LYS A 175 17.73 -13.81 59.95
C LYS A 175 18.55 -13.86 61.23
N LEU A 176 18.77 -12.73 61.91
CA LEU A 176 19.42 -12.68 63.23
C LEU A 176 18.55 -13.31 64.33
N LEU A 177 17.22 -13.13 64.28
CA LEU A 177 16.28 -13.77 65.22
C LEU A 177 16.09 -15.27 64.96
N LYS A 178 16.30 -15.75 63.72
CA LYS A 178 16.15 -17.15 63.33
C LYS A 178 17.40 -18.01 63.58
N SER A 179 18.50 -17.42 64.07
CA SER A 179 19.72 -18.14 64.46
C SER A 179 19.64 -18.77 65.86
N ALA A 180 18.52 -18.64 66.58
CA ALA A 180 18.33 -19.18 67.93
C ALA A 180 17.51 -20.49 67.99
N SER A 181 17.18 -21.12 66.87
CA SER A 181 16.48 -22.41 66.88
C SER A 181 16.80 -23.23 65.63
N GLN A 182 17.96 -23.90 65.65
CA GLN A 182 18.17 -25.09 64.82
C GLN A 182 17.51 -26.27 65.52
N THR A 183 16.68 -27.05 64.81
CA THR A 183 16.81 -28.52 64.79
C THR A 183 16.00 -29.18 63.67
N PHE A 184 16.69 -30.07 62.95
CA PHE A 184 16.25 -31.22 62.14
C PHE A 184 15.59 -31.03 60.76
N ASP A 185 16.47 -31.06 59.74
CA ASP A 185 16.69 -32.12 58.73
C ASP A 185 15.64 -32.55 57.67
N VAL A 186 16.24 -32.86 56.51
CA VAL A 186 15.83 -33.72 55.36
C VAL A 186 15.22 -33.06 54.11
N SER A 187 16.14 -32.68 53.21
CA SER A 187 16.36 -33.21 51.84
C SER A 187 15.29 -33.23 50.73
N SER A 188 15.74 -32.65 49.60
CA SER A 188 15.60 -32.98 48.15
C SER A 188 14.26 -33.15 47.41
N ASP A 189 14.23 -32.39 46.32
CA ASP A 189 13.99 -32.79 44.92
C ASP A 189 12.63 -32.65 44.22
N SER A 190 12.78 -32.14 42.99
CA SER A 190 12.10 -32.44 41.73
C SER A 190 10.58 -32.22 41.59
N CYS A 191 10.21 -31.57 40.48
CA CYS A 191 8.84 -31.40 40.02
C CYS A 191 8.58 -32.29 38.80
N GLU A 192 7.52 -33.10 38.82
CA GLU A 192 6.85 -33.57 37.60
C GLU A 192 5.32 -33.63 37.77
N GLN A 193 4.65 -33.00 36.79
CA GLN A 193 3.47 -33.45 36.01
C GLN A 193 2.03 -33.62 36.55
N THR A 194 1.13 -32.95 35.80
CA THR A 194 -0.12 -33.44 35.14
C THR A 194 -1.42 -33.60 35.93
N LEU A 195 -2.51 -33.03 35.39
CA LEU A 195 -3.83 -33.64 35.05
C LEU A 195 -4.88 -32.53 34.89
N LEU A 196 -5.35 -32.19 33.68
CA LEU A 196 -6.41 -32.81 32.84
C LEU A 196 -7.86 -32.40 33.17
N THR A 197 -8.67 -32.45 32.09
CA THR A 197 -10.15 -32.60 31.94
C THR A 197 -10.99 -31.33 31.77
N SER A 198 -12.01 -31.22 30.90
CA SER A 198 -12.57 -32.05 29.78
C SER A 198 -13.75 -31.25 29.14
N TRP A 199 -13.85 -31.04 27.81
CA TRP A 199 -14.75 -31.69 26.81
C TRP A 199 -16.17 -31.04 26.62
N PRO A 200 -16.95 -31.31 25.54
CA PRO A 200 -17.11 -30.43 24.37
C PRO A 200 -18.60 -30.24 23.90
N GLY A 201 -18.86 -29.65 22.73
CA GLY A 201 -20.11 -29.90 21.99
C GLY A 201 -20.65 -28.76 21.10
N VAL A 202 -21.01 -29.10 19.87
CA VAL A 202 -21.63 -28.33 18.74
C VAL A 202 -22.75 -29.27 18.18
N PRO A 203 -23.67 -28.99 17.20
CA PRO A 203 -24.20 -27.77 16.52
C PRO A 203 -25.77 -27.75 16.30
N ASN A 204 -26.31 -26.71 15.61
CA ASN A 204 -27.17 -26.75 14.38
C ASN A 204 -28.39 -25.76 14.28
N THR A 205 -28.37 -24.94 13.20
CA THR A 205 -29.41 -24.64 12.16
C THR A 205 -30.52 -23.53 12.26
N GLU A 206 -30.54 -22.65 11.22
CA GLU A 206 -31.61 -21.79 10.57
C GLU A 206 -32.29 -20.62 11.35
N SER A 207 -32.71 -19.44 10.82
CA SER A 207 -32.54 -18.66 9.56
C SER A 207 -33.14 -17.22 9.71
N ILE A 208 -32.66 -16.24 8.90
CA ILE A 208 -33.23 -14.93 8.42
C ILE A 208 -33.51 -13.74 9.40
N GLU A 209 -32.81 -12.59 9.25
CA GLU A 209 -33.23 -11.28 8.61
C GLU A 209 -32.35 -10.07 9.01
N LEU A 210 -32.19 -9.10 8.10
CA LEU A 210 -31.32 -7.90 8.15
C LEU A 210 -31.54 -6.98 9.36
N THR A 211 -30.46 -6.46 9.97
CA THR A 211 -30.31 -5.01 10.32
C THR A 211 -28.83 -4.67 10.65
N PHE A 212 -28.27 -3.71 9.89
CA PHE A 212 -27.27 -2.68 10.26
C PHE A 212 -26.05 -2.97 11.18
N MET A 213 -24.87 -2.68 10.61
CA MET A 213 -23.48 -2.52 11.13
C MET A 213 -23.30 -1.93 12.56
N PRO A 214 -22.06 -1.91 13.14
CA PRO A 214 -20.80 -2.57 12.76
C PRO A 214 -20.17 -3.36 13.93
N GLN A 215 -19.63 -4.55 13.66
CA GLN A 215 -18.76 -5.24 14.62
C GLN A 215 -17.29 -5.10 14.21
N HIS A 216 -16.48 -4.68 15.17
CA HIS A 216 -15.03 -4.85 15.16
C HIS A 216 -14.69 -6.32 14.93
N SER A 217 -13.96 -6.63 13.86
CA SER A 217 -13.48 -7.98 13.53
C SER A 217 -12.07 -7.92 12.93
N PRO A 218 -11.19 -8.90 13.20
CA PRO A 218 -9.73 -8.85 12.99
C PRO A 218 -9.30 -9.13 11.55
N LEU A 219 -9.94 -8.46 10.58
CA LEU A 219 -9.75 -8.72 9.14
C LEU A 219 -8.58 -7.94 8.51
N SER A 220 -7.90 -7.06 9.26
CA SER A 220 -6.90 -6.14 8.69
C SER A 220 -5.59 -6.84 8.29
N SER A 221 -5.09 -7.79 9.10
CA SER A 221 -3.73 -8.34 8.91
C SER A 221 -3.52 -9.06 7.57
N VAL A 222 -4.50 -9.85 7.11
CA VAL A 222 -4.36 -10.66 5.89
C VAL A 222 -4.56 -9.83 4.63
N SER A 223 -5.49 -8.87 4.66
CA SER A 223 -5.71 -7.95 3.54
C SER A 223 -4.47 -7.07 3.34
N ASP A 224 -3.89 -6.55 4.43
CA ASP A 224 -2.65 -5.77 4.41
C ASP A 224 -1.46 -6.58 3.87
N LEU A 225 -1.35 -7.86 4.24
CA LEU A 225 -0.36 -8.80 3.69
C LEU A 225 -0.51 -8.97 2.18
N ILE A 226 -1.73 -9.19 1.69
CA ILE A 226 -2.01 -9.39 0.26
C ILE A 226 -1.66 -8.12 -0.53
N TYR A 227 -2.04 -6.94 -0.06
CA TYR A 227 -1.69 -5.69 -0.75
C TYR A 227 -0.18 -5.44 -0.79
N MET A 228 0.56 -5.80 0.26
CA MET A 228 2.02 -5.72 0.24
C MET A 228 2.63 -6.66 -0.80
N VAL A 229 2.13 -7.90 -0.92
CA VAL A 229 2.60 -8.84 -1.97
C VAL A 229 2.36 -8.27 -3.36
N LEU A 230 1.19 -7.67 -3.60
CA LEU A 230 0.85 -7.06 -4.89
C LEU A 230 1.74 -5.85 -5.25
N ASP A 231 2.28 -5.17 -4.25
CA ASP A 231 3.17 -4.01 -4.44
C ASP A 231 4.63 -4.43 -4.66
N GLN A 232 5.03 -5.58 -4.11
CA GLN A 232 6.40 -6.08 -4.19
C GLN A 232 6.64 -7.02 -5.38
N VAL A 233 5.61 -7.73 -5.85
CA VAL A 233 5.73 -8.72 -6.92
C VAL A 233 5.24 -8.13 -8.24
N PRO A 234 6.09 -8.07 -9.28
CA PRO A 234 5.69 -7.61 -10.60
C PRO A 234 4.47 -8.37 -11.15
N VAL A 235 3.55 -7.65 -11.79
CA VAL A 235 2.27 -8.17 -12.32
C VAL A 235 2.43 -9.45 -13.15
N MET A 236 3.51 -9.56 -13.92
CA MET A 236 3.81 -10.72 -14.77
C MET A 236 4.18 -11.99 -13.98
N GLN A 237 4.65 -11.83 -12.75
CA GLN A 237 5.13 -12.90 -11.87
C GLN A 237 4.09 -13.32 -10.82
N VAL A 238 3.08 -12.49 -10.56
CA VAL A 238 2.02 -12.83 -9.58
C VAL A 238 1.27 -14.10 -9.96
N LYS A 239 1.03 -14.34 -11.25
CA LYS A 239 0.40 -15.58 -11.74
C LYS A 239 1.25 -16.82 -11.48
N GLN A 240 2.57 -16.70 -11.61
CA GLN A 240 3.48 -17.80 -11.31
C GLN A 240 3.53 -18.06 -9.80
N LEU A 241 3.50 -16.99 -9.00
CA LEU A 241 3.46 -17.09 -7.54
C LEU A 241 2.18 -17.79 -7.05
N VAL A 242 1.00 -17.38 -7.50
CA VAL A 242 -0.27 -18.01 -7.05
C VAL A 242 -0.39 -19.48 -7.46
N ARG A 243 0.22 -19.88 -8.58
CA ARG A 243 0.33 -21.30 -8.98
C ARG A 243 1.21 -22.10 -8.02
N LEU A 244 2.34 -21.53 -7.59
CA LEU A 244 3.22 -22.15 -6.59
C LEU A 244 2.55 -22.24 -5.21
N LEU A 245 1.70 -21.27 -4.88
CA LEU A 245 0.85 -21.26 -3.69
C LEU A 245 -0.39 -22.18 -3.80
N GLY A 246 -0.48 -23.00 -4.85
CA GLY A 246 -1.53 -24.02 -4.99
C GLY A 246 -2.91 -23.50 -5.43
N VAL A 247 -3.00 -22.28 -5.97
CA VAL A 247 -4.22 -21.78 -6.64
C VAL A 247 -4.34 -22.47 -8.01
N LYS A 248 -5.49 -23.08 -8.31
CA LYS A 248 -5.69 -23.85 -9.54
C LYS A 248 -5.80 -22.93 -10.76
N ASP A 249 -5.35 -23.39 -11.92
CA ASP A 249 -5.47 -22.62 -13.18
C ASP A 249 -6.92 -22.24 -13.52
N THR A 250 -7.90 -23.10 -13.21
CA THR A 250 -9.33 -22.80 -13.40
C THR A 250 -9.81 -21.62 -12.54
N GLU A 251 -9.20 -21.41 -11.37
CA GLU A 251 -9.57 -20.33 -10.45
C GLU A 251 -8.85 -19.03 -10.80
N ILE A 252 -7.64 -19.16 -11.35
CA ILE A 252 -6.88 -18.04 -11.92
C ILE A 252 -7.63 -17.49 -13.13
N GLU A 253 -8.03 -18.36 -14.07
CA GLU A 253 -8.82 -17.96 -15.26
C GLU A 253 -10.16 -17.33 -14.87
N GLN A 254 -10.87 -17.93 -13.91
CA GLN A 254 -12.14 -17.38 -13.42
C GLN A 254 -11.95 -16.00 -12.77
N ALA A 255 -10.91 -15.79 -11.96
CA ALA A 255 -10.64 -14.50 -11.33
C ALA A 255 -10.29 -13.41 -12.36
N GLU A 256 -9.61 -13.75 -13.46
CA GLU A 256 -9.32 -12.83 -14.56
C GLU A 256 -10.56 -12.48 -15.38
N LEU A 257 -11.49 -13.43 -15.57
CA LEU A 257 -12.75 -13.19 -16.26
C LEU A 257 -13.71 -12.32 -15.43
N ASP A 258 -13.77 -12.55 -14.12
CA ASP A 258 -14.70 -11.86 -13.23
C ASP A 258 -14.26 -10.43 -12.88
N HIS A 259 -12.96 -10.13 -12.99
CA HIS A 259 -12.40 -8.85 -12.57
C HIS A 259 -11.73 -8.10 -13.72
N ARG A 260 -12.32 -6.96 -14.09
CA ARG A 260 -11.85 -6.09 -15.17
C ARG A 260 -10.45 -5.49 -14.93
N SER A 261 -10.01 -5.41 -13.68
CA SER A 261 -8.69 -4.90 -13.29
C SER A 261 -7.76 -6.06 -12.96
N CYS A 262 -6.58 -6.10 -13.61
CA CYS A 262 -5.56 -7.12 -13.35
C CYS A 262 -5.11 -7.13 -11.88
N ARG A 263 -5.02 -5.96 -11.23
CA ARG A 263 -4.68 -5.86 -9.80
C ARG A 263 -5.78 -6.44 -8.90
N GLU A 264 -7.03 -6.27 -9.29
CA GLU A 264 -8.17 -6.81 -8.55
C GLU A 264 -8.26 -8.33 -8.74
N ALA A 265 -8.08 -8.83 -9.96
CA ALA A 265 -8.00 -10.27 -10.24
C ALA A 265 -6.90 -10.93 -9.39
N HIS A 266 -5.72 -10.32 -9.32
CA HIS A 266 -4.59 -10.81 -8.52
C HIS A 266 -4.85 -10.77 -7.02
N TYR A 267 -5.54 -9.74 -6.53
CA TYR A 267 -5.99 -9.67 -5.14
C TYR A 267 -6.91 -10.83 -4.79
N GLN A 268 -7.89 -11.13 -5.66
CA GLN A 268 -8.84 -12.22 -5.42
C GLN A 268 -8.16 -13.59 -5.47
N MET A 269 -7.17 -13.79 -6.33
CA MET A 269 -6.36 -15.03 -6.35
C MET A 269 -5.61 -15.25 -5.03
N LEU A 270 -4.92 -14.21 -4.52
CA LEU A 270 -4.17 -14.28 -3.26
C LEU A 270 -5.11 -14.39 -2.05
N LYS A 271 -6.29 -13.78 -2.12
CA LYS A 271 -7.33 -13.91 -1.10
C LYS A 271 -7.84 -15.36 -1.02
N LEU A 272 -8.06 -16.03 -2.15
CA LEU A 272 -8.46 -17.44 -2.19
C LEU A 272 -7.40 -18.36 -1.57
N TRP A 273 -6.12 -18.10 -1.81
CA TRP A 273 -5.03 -18.80 -1.13
C TRP A 273 -5.06 -18.57 0.39
N ALA A 274 -5.16 -17.32 0.82
CA ALA A 274 -5.15 -16.97 2.25
C ALA A 274 -6.37 -17.54 3.01
N GLU A 275 -7.55 -17.55 2.39
CA GLU A 275 -8.77 -18.14 2.94
C GLU A 275 -8.69 -19.67 3.03
N ARG A 276 -7.97 -20.33 2.12
CA ARG A 276 -7.70 -21.78 2.19
C ARG A 276 -6.76 -22.13 3.33
N GLY A 277 -5.68 -21.36 3.50
CA GLY A 277 -4.80 -21.52 4.66
C GLY A 277 -5.55 -21.24 5.97
N SER A 278 -6.49 -20.28 5.97
CA SER A 278 -7.22 -19.87 7.16
C SER A 278 -8.18 -20.94 7.74
N ARG A 279 -8.58 -21.94 6.94
CA ARG A 279 -9.44 -23.05 7.42
C ARG A 279 -8.73 -24.05 8.34
N ALA A 280 -7.41 -23.89 8.57
CA ALA A 280 -6.59 -24.78 9.40
C ALA A 280 -6.37 -24.34 10.86
N GLY A 281 -7.05 -23.28 11.33
CA GLY A 281 -7.15 -22.91 12.76
C GLY A 281 -6.13 -21.89 13.30
N GLY A 282 -6.65 -20.76 13.82
CA GLY A 282 -6.12 -19.88 14.87
C GLY A 282 -4.75 -19.20 14.75
N LEU A 283 -3.67 -19.93 14.45
CA LEU A 283 -2.27 -19.46 14.52
C LEU A 283 -1.67 -19.08 13.14
N LEU A 284 -2.56 -18.73 12.21
CA LEU A 284 -2.37 -18.93 10.76
C LEU A 284 -1.54 -17.88 10.03
N HIS A 285 -1.32 -16.71 10.63
CA HIS A 285 -0.63 -15.62 9.93
C HIS A 285 0.86 -15.92 9.69
N LEU A 286 1.51 -16.59 10.65
CA LEU A 286 2.95 -16.90 10.55
C LEU A 286 3.21 -18.02 9.54
N HIS A 287 2.35 -19.04 9.49
CA HIS A 287 2.49 -20.15 8.55
C HIS A 287 2.26 -19.71 7.09
N LEU A 288 1.21 -18.90 6.85
CA LEU A 288 0.94 -18.32 5.53
C LEU A 288 2.08 -17.39 5.08
N LEU A 289 2.60 -16.56 5.99
CA LEU A 289 3.76 -15.71 5.71
C LEU A 289 4.99 -16.56 5.36
N GLN A 290 5.24 -17.64 6.10
CA GLN A 290 6.40 -18.50 5.86
C GLN A 290 6.32 -19.27 4.54
N GLU A 291 5.14 -19.79 4.19
CA GLU A 291 4.89 -20.43 2.88
C GLU A 291 5.13 -19.44 1.73
N LEU A 292 4.55 -18.24 1.83
CA LEU A 292 4.69 -17.17 0.85
C LEU A 292 6.16 -16.76 0.66
N VAL A 293 6.89 -16.56 1.76
CA VAL A 293 8.30 -16.17 1.76
C VAL A 293 9.19 -17.25 1.14
N VAL A 294 8.90 -18.53 1.39
CA VAL A 294 9.63 -19.66 0.78
C VAL A 294 9.44 -19.67 -0.74
N GLU A 295 8.22 -19.47 -1.23
CA GLU A 295 7.95 -19.43 -2.67
C GLU A 295 8.53 -18.18 -3.34
N LEU A 296 8.53 -17.03 -2.68
CA LEU A 296 9.18 -15.82 -3.18
C LEU A 296 10.69 -15.99 -3.35
N ARG A 297 11.37 -16.67 -2.41
CA ARG A 297 12.79 -16.99 -2.54
C ARG A 297 13.07 -17.94 -3.71
N LYS A 298 12.21 -18.93 -3.95
CA LYS A 298 12.31 -19.82 -5.12
C LYS A 298 12.16 -19.08 -6.45
N MET A 299 11.44 -17.96 -6.47
CA MET A 299 11.27 -17.10 -7.64
C MET A 299 12.36 -16.04 -7.82
N HIS A 300 13.44 -16.10 -7.03
CA HIS A 300 14.51 -15.09 -6.99
C HIS A 300 14.02 -13.68 -6.58
N LEU A 301 12.93 -13.60 -5.79
CA LEU A 301 12.38 -12.36 -5.25
C LEU A 301 12.82 -12.15 -3.79
N GLU A 302 14.13 -12.27 -3.54
CA GLU A 302 14.79 -12.12 -2.22
C GLU A 302 14.37 -10.81 -1.51
N LYS A 303 14.40 -9.68 -2.25
CA LYS A 303 14.02 -8.37 -1.71
C LYS A 303 12.56 -8.29 -1.27
N ALA A 304 11.66 -8.94 -2.00
CA ALA A 304 10.24 -8.98 -1.63
C ALA A 304 10.02 -9.86 -0.39
N ALA A 305 10.74 -10.97 -0.29
CA ALA A 305 10.72 -11.88 0.85
C ALA A 305 11.24 -11.19 2.14
N GLU A 306 12.38 -10.48 2.06
CA GLU A 306 12.94 -9.72 3.18
C GLU A 306 12.00 -8.60 3.66
N GLU A 307 11.32 -7.91 2.74
CA GLU A 307 10.40 -6.83 3.08
C GLU A 307 9.10 -7.36 3.73
N LEU A 308 8.63 -8.53 3.33
CA LEU A 308 7.50 -9.22 3.98
C LEU A 308 7.86 -9.73 5.38
N GLU A 309 9.04 -10.32 5.57
CA GLU A 309 9.54 -10.72 6.88
C GLU A 309 9.78 -9.52 7.80
N THR A 310 10.24 -8.38 7.29
CA THR A 310 10.48 -7.18 8.12
C THR A 310 9.18 -6.52 8.59
N ASN A 311 8.13 -6.53 7.74
CA ASN A 311 6.87 -5.86 8.08
C ASN A 311 5.87 -6.77 8.81
N PHE A 312 5.98 -8.10 8.67
CA PHE A 312 5.04 -9.06 9.26
C PHE A 312 5.70 -10.17 10.11
N GLY A 313 7.03 -10.28 10.11
CA GLY A 313 7.78 -11.15 11.02
C GLY A 313 7.81 -10.54 12.41
N PHE A 314 7.10 -11.17 13.34
CA PHE A 314 6.98 -10.72 14.72
C PHE A 314 8.36 -10.59 15.38
N GLN A 315 8.69 -9.37 15.83
CA GLN A 315 9.77 -9.07 16.75
C GLN A 315 9.21 -8.83 18.15
#